data_AF-A0A3R9FWR4-F1
#
_entry.id   AF-A0A3R9FWR4-F1
#
_cell.length_a   1.000
_cell.length_b   1.000
_cell.length_c   1.000
_cell.angle_alpha   90.00
_cell.angle_beta   90.00
_cell.angle_gamma   90.00
#
_symmetry.space_group_name_H-M   'P 1'
#
loop_
_entity.id
_entity.type
_entity.pdbx_description
1 polymer ?
#
loop_
_entity_poly.entity_id
_entity_poly.type
_entity_poly.pdbx_seq_one_letter_code
_entity_poly.pdbx_strand_id
1 'polypeptide(L)'
;MSPHDIDAQINENNKIEEKYPFYDIPLTDQYNEFKRRLKGIPVKGSTQSWQGIIAAAQEAYQVKDDERNPEQVFIVLSDGKDMGYGRNNLKYYVDNGLCKKLKSKISNKPNRFTRNTSQNMEPTKVRMAVIGVDFQPVDNSGFTECFGNNIVKAEDGDEIYKYILNLINEESGSLRG
;
A
#
# COMPACT_ATOMS: atom_id res chain seq x y z
N MET A 1 19.63 -6.60 9.66
CA MET A 1 19.99 -5.35 8.98
C MET A 1 20.98 -4.63 9.87
N SER A 2 22.19 -4.33 9.37
CA SER A 2 23.17 -3.56 10.14
C SER A 2 22.77 -2.07 10.13
N PRO A 3 23.04 -1.29 11.19
CA PRO A 3 22.84 0.16 11.18
C PRO A 3 23.49 0.86 9.97
N HIS A 4 24.67 0.41 9.54
CA HIS A 4 25.37 0.96 8.37
C HIS A 4 24.62 0.73 7.04
N ASP A 5 23.84 -0.35 6.94
CA ASP A 5 23.00 -0.59 5.76
C ASP A 5 21.80 0.36 5.70
N ILE A 6 21.34 0.84 6.86
CA ILE A 6 20.20 1.78 6.99
C ILE A 6 20.63 3.17 6.53
N ASP A 7 21.80 3.64 6.96
CA ASP A 7 22.30 4.98 6.62
C ASP A 7 22.59 5.13 5.13
N ALA A 8 23.13 4.08 4.49
CA ALA A 8 23.33 4.05 3.04
C ALA A 8 22.00 4.17 2.28
N GLN A 9 20.95 3.47 2.76
CA GLN A 9 19.62 3.52 2.16
C GLN A 9 18.97 4.89 2.32
N ILE A 10 19.03 5.48 3.51
CA ILE A 10 18.50 6.83 3.78
C ILE A 10 19.14 7.84 2.83
N ASN A 11 20.47 7.78 2.67
CA ASN A 11 21.18 8.69 1.79
C ASN A 11 20.81 8.51 0.30
N GLU A 12 20.56 7.29 -0.14
CA GLU A 12 20.10 7.04 -1.51
C GLU A 12 18.66 7.52 -1.73
N ASN A 13 17.77 7.27 -0.77
CA ASN A 13 16.39 7.76 -0.80
C ASN A 13 16.36 9.29 -0.85
N ASN A 14 17.14 9.98 -0.02
CA ASN A 14 17.21 11.44 0.01
C ASN A 14 17.63 12.02 -1.34
N LYS A 15 18.56 11.38 -2.06
CA LYS A 15 18.99 11.81 -3.40
C LYS A 15 17.90 11.61 -4.46
N ILE A 16 17.09 10.56 -4.30
CA ILE A 16 15.96 10.29 -5.20
C ILE A 16 14.84 11.29 -4.93
N GLU A 17 14.52 11.56 -3.66
CA GLU A 17 13.54 12.56 -3.23
C GLU A 17 13.87 13.95 -3.76
N GLU A 18 15.13 14.35 -3.71
CA GLU A 18 15.58 15.65 -4.22
C GLU A 18 15.35 15.79 -5.74
N LYS A 19 15.44 14.68 -6.49
CA LYS A 19 15.28 14.66 -7.95
C LYS A 19 13.85 14.36 -8.40
N TYR A 20 13.12 13.57 -7.62
CA TYR A 20 11.78 13.06 -7.87
C TYR A 20 10.99 13.15 -6.55
N PRO A 21 10.38 14.32 -6.27
CA PRO A 21 9.63 14.49 -5.03
C PRO A 21 8.48 13.48 -4.95
N PHE A 22 8.36 12.83 -3.80
CA PHE A 22 7.19 12.00 -3.49
C PHE A 22 6.03 12.89 -3.02
N TYR A 23 4.82 12.46 -3.36
CA TYR A 23 3.61 13.20 -3.03
C TYR A 23 2.66 12.28 -2.27
N ASP A 24 2.58 12.50 -0.96
CA ASP A 24 1.59 11.84 -0.13
C ASP A 24 0.32 12.69 -0.07
N ILE A 25 -0.83 12.02 -0.24
CA ILE A 25 -2.13 12.60 0.07
C ILE A 25 -2.56 11.98 1.39
N PRO A 26 -2.63 12.76 2.49
CA PRO A 26 -3.11 12.24 3.78
C PRO A 26 -4.52 11.65 3.66
N LEU A 27 -4.82 10.70 4.53
CA LEU A 27 -6.17 10.15 4.63
C LEU A 27 -7.19 11.28 4.87
N THR A 28 -8.28 11.26 4.09
CA THR A 28 -9.25 12.34 4.07
C THR A 28 -10.62 11.84 3.65
N ASP A 29 -11.67 12.46 4.19
CA ASP A 29 -13.05 12.35 3.73
C ASP A 29 -13.43 13.47 2.73
N GLN A 30 -12.51 14.43 2.50
CA GLN A 30 -12.71 15.59 1.63
C GLN A 30 -12.53 15.19 0.16
N TYR A 31 -13.51 14.50 -0.41
CA TYR A 31 -13.46 13.95 -1.76
C TYR A 31 -13.03 14.95 -2.85
N ASN A 32 -13.55 16.18 -2.81
CA ASN A 32 -13.20 17.21 -3.79
C ASN A 32 -11.74 17.68 -3.65
N GLU A 33 -11.26 17.79 -2.41
CA GLU A 33 -9.86 18.14 -2.16
C GLU A 33 -8.92 17.02 -2.57
N PHE A 34 -9.26 15.77 -2.23
CA PHE A 34 -8.55 14.57 -2.68
C PHE A 34 -8.39 14.58 -4.21
N LYS A 35 -9.49 14.77 -4.96
CA LYS A 35 -9.44 14.83 -6.43
C LYS A 35 -8.57 15.95 -6.96
N ARG A 36 -8.62 17.12 -6.32
CA ARG A 36 -7.79 18.27 -6.72
C ARG A 36 -6.31 17.98 -6.51
N ARG A 37 -5.94 17.41 -5.35
CA ARG A 37 -4.55 17.04 -5.04
C ARG A 37 -4.05 15.95 -5.98
N LEU A 38 -4.83 14.89 -6.18
CA LEU A 38 -4.48 13.78 -7.08
C LEU A 38 -4.22 14.26 -8.51
N LYS A 39 -5.05 15.15 -9.06
CA LYS A 39 -4.84 15.76 -10.39
C LYS A 39 -3.58 16.63 -10.48
N GLY A 40 -3.09 17.14 -9.36
CA GLY A 40 -1.94 18.03 -9.29
C GLY A 40 -0.60 17.32 -9.13
N ILE A 41 -0.59 16.00 -8.92
CA ILE A 41 0.66 15.24 -8.75
C ILE A 41 1.37 15.14 -10.12
N PRO A 42 2.58 15.70 -10.27
CA PRO A 42 3.34 15.54 -11.48
C PRO A 42 3.83 14.09 -11.61
N VAL A 43 3.59 13.47 -12.76
CA VAL A 43 4.09 12.12 -13.06
C VAL A 43 5.49 12.23 -13.64
N LYS A 44 6.51 12.13 -12.78
CA LYS A 44 7.93 12.03 -13.16
C LYS A 44 8.62 11.12 -12.18
N GLY A 45 9.43 10.16 -12.64
CA GLY A 45 10.24 9.41 -11.70
C GLY A 45 10.84 8.11 -12.16
N SER A 46 11.60 7.56 -11.22
CA SER A 46 12.07 6.20 -11.13
C SER A 46 11.05 5.39 -10.30
N THR A 47 10.85 4.11 -10.59
CA THR A 47 9.87 3.29 -9.84
C THR A 47 10.52 2.69 -8.60
N GLN A 48 10.04 3.05 -7.41
CA GLN A 48 10.44 2.44 -6.14
C GLN A 48 9.19 2.08 -5.34
N SER A 49 8.50 1.01 -5.74
CA SER A 49 7.18 0.64 -5.23
C SER A 49 7.16 0.42 -3.72
N TRP A 50 8.27 -0.04 -3.15
CA TRP A 50 8.41 -0.27 -1.71
C TRP A 50 8.24 1.01 -0.89
N GLN A 51 8.65 2.18 -1.38
CA GLN A 51 8.47 3.46 -0.67
C GLN A 51 7.00 3.80 -0.55
N GLY A 52 6.26 3.76 -1.67
CA GLY A 52 4.83 4.02 -1.68
C GLY A 52 4.05 3.07 -0.78
N ILE A 53 4.44 1.78 -0.74
CA ILE A 53 3.84 0.78 0.15
C ILE A 53 4.10 1.14 1.63
N ILE A 54 5.32 1.55 1.98
CA ILE A 54 5.66 1.96 3.35
C ILE A 54 4.92 3.25 3.74
N ALA A 55 4.91 4.26 2.87
CA ALA A 55 4.24 5.54 3.11
C ALA A 55 2.74 5.35 3.37
N ALA A 56 2.05 4.60 2.49
CA ALA A 56 0.64 4.26 2.67
C ALA A 56 0.39 3.52 4.00
N ALA A 57 1.30 2.61 4.37
CA ALA A 57 1.19 1.88 5.64
C ALA A 57 1.39 2.77 6.86
N GLN A 58 2.28 3.76 6.77
CA GLN A 58 2.48 4.74 7.82
C GLN A 58 1.24 5.61 8.02
N GLU A 59 0.60 6.05 6.93
CA GLU A 59 -0.67 6.78 6.99
C GLU A 59 -1.75 5.93 7.70
N ALA A 60 -1.95 4.68 7.26
CA ALA A 60 -2.91 3.77 7.87
C ALA A 60 -2.61 3.44 9.35
N TYR A 61 -1.33 3.32 9.71
CA TYR A 61 -0.92 3.03 11.08
C TYR A 61 -1.17 4.20 12.05
N GLN A 62 -1.09 5.44 11.55
CA GLN A 62 -1.25 6.67 12.32
C GLN A 62 -2.71 7.06 12.59
N VAL A 63 -3.68 6.48 11.86
CA VAL A 63 -5.11 6.71 12.08
C VAL A 63 -5.48 6.45 13.54
N LYS A 64 -6.27 7.35 14.14
CA LYS A 64 -6.77 7.17 15.51
C LYS A 64 -7.72 5.98 15.59
N ASP A 65 -7.79 5.35 16.74
CA ASP A 65 -8.54 4.09 16.89
C ASP A 65 -10.05 4.26 16.64
N ASP A 66 -10.62 5.44 16.94
CA ASP A 66 -12.03 5.80 16.70
C ASP A 66 -12.35 6.16 15.24
N GLU A 67 -11.32 6.42 14.43
CA GLU A 67 -11.44 6.71 12.99
C GLU A 67 -11.00 5.52 12.13
N ARG A 68 -10.34 4.51 12.72
CA ARG A 68 -9.78 3.36 11.99
C ARG A 68 -10.89 2.45 11.49
N ASN A 69 -11.02 2.34 10.17
CA ASN A 69 -11.91 1.37 9.53
C ASN A 69 -11.47 -0.06 9.85
N PRO A 70 -12.43 -0.99 10.12
CA PRO A 70 -12.11 -2.40 10.40
C PRO A 70 -11.41 -3.10 9.25
N GLU A 71 -11.62 -2.65 8.01
CA GLU A 71 -10.88 -3.11 6.85
C GLU A 71 -10.04 -1.96 6.29
N GLN A 72 -8.77 -2.24 6.02
CA GLN A 72 -7.81 -1.33 5.42
C GLN A 72 -7.38 -1.95 4.09
N VAL A 73 -7.76 -1.32 2.97
CA VAL A 73 -7.46 -1.80 1.62
C VAL A 73 -6.31 -1.00 1.04
N PHE A 74 -5.22 -1.67 0.73
CA PHE A 74 -4.06 -1.12 0.04
C PHE A 74 -4.10 -1.54 -1.43
N ILE A 75 -4.14 -0.56 -2.33
CA ILE A 75 -4.18 -0.80 -3.77
C ILE A 75 -2.92 -0.19 -4.37
N VAL A 76 -2.12 -1.00 -5.05
CA VAL A 76 -0.96 -0.53 -5.81
C VAL A 76 -1.29 -0.55 -7.29
N LEU A 77 -1.17 0.60 -7.95
CA LEU A 77 -1.20 0.72 -9.40
C LEU A 77 0.24 0.70 -9.91
N SER A 78 0.62 -0.32 -10.69
CA SER A 78 2.02 -0.50 -11.12
C SER A 78 2.13 -1.31 -12.40
N ASP A 79 3.20 -1.11 -13.16
CA ASP A 79 3.64 -1.98 -14.25
C ASP A 79 4.51 -3.17 -13.78
N GLY A 80 4.77 -3.24 -12.48
CA GLY A 80 5.53 -4.31 -11.83
C GLY A 80 7.03 -4.14 -11.88
N LYS A 81 7.54 -3.03 -12.42
CA LYS A 81 8.98 -2.81 -12.61
C LYS A 81 9.50 -1.76 -11.64
N ASP A 82 10.19 -2.22 -10.59
CA ASP A 82 11.03 -1.33 -9.79
C ASP A 82 12.35 -1.03 -10.52
N MET A 83 12.78 0.22 -10.48
CA MET A 83 14.12 0.64 -10.89
C MET A 83 15.08 0.40 -9.73
N GLY A 84 15.93 -0.61 -9.86
CA GLY A 84 16.98 -0.91 -8.89
C GLY A 84 17.34 -2.39 -8.85
N TYR A 85 18.63 -2.70 -8.99
CA TYR A 85 19.15 -4.04 -8.75
C TYR A 85 19.62 -4.16 -7.30
N GLY A 86 19.49 -5.35 -6.69
CA GLY A 86 19.97 -5.59 -5.33
C GLY A 86 19.01 -5.07 -4.24
N ARG A 87 19.51 -4.24 -3.31
CA ARG A 87 18.81 -3.86 -2.07
C ARG A 87 17.73 -2.77 -2.23
N ASN A 88 17.60 -2.21 -3.43
CA ASN A 88 16.71 -1.07 -3.72
C ASN A 88 15.41 -1.46 -4.45
N ASN A 89 14.99 -2.72 -4.37
CA ASN A 89 13.74 -3.19 -4.97
C ASN A 89 12.81 -3.79 -3.93
N LEU A 90 11.52 -3.86 -4.27
CA LEU A 90 10.49 -4.43 -3.43
C LEU A 90 10.82 -5.84 -2.95
N LYS A 91 11.44 -6.68 -3.78
CA LYS A 91 11.78 -8.05 -3.39
C LYS A 91 12.70 -8.09 -2.17
N TYR A 92 13.76 -7.28 -2.14
CA TYR A 92 14.67 -7.24 -1.00
C TYR A 92 13.93 -6.94 0.32
N TYR A 93 13.01 -5.96 0.31
CA TYR A 93 12.24 -5.60 1.49
C TYR A 93 11.22 -6.66 1.88
N VAL A 94 10.59 -7.30 0.89
CA VAL A 94 9.66 -8.42 1.09
C VAL A 94 10.38 -9.60 1.73
N ASP A 95 11.55 -9.98 1.24
CA ASP A 95 12.41 -11.03 1.81
C ASP A 95 12.79 -10.70 3.28
N ASN A 96 12.92 -9.41 3.62
CA ASN A 96 13.19 -8.92 4.99
C ASN A 96 11.90 -8.68 5.82
N GLY A 97 10.76 -9.18 5.34
CA GLY A 97 9.50 -9.26 6.06
C GLY A 97 8.66 -7.99 6.01
N LEU A 98 8.85 -7.09 5.04
CA LEU A 98 8.08 -5.85 4.89
C LEU A 98 6.57 -6.11 4.98
N CYS A 99 6.03 -6.92 4.08
CA CYS A 99 4.57 -7.10 3.97
C CYS A 99 3.98 -7.86 5.15
N LYS A 100 4.73 -8.82 5.72
CA LYS A 100 4.33 -9.50 6.96
C LYS A 100 4.26 -8.53 8.14
N LYS A 101 5.29 -7.68 8.31
CA LYS A 101 5.34 -6.67 9.39
C LYS A 101 4.24 -5.63 9.24
N LEU A 102 4.02 -5.14 8.02
CA LEU A 102 2.96 -4.18 7.70
C LEU A 102 1.58 -4.74 8.08
N LYS A 103 1.22 -5.91 7.51
CA LYS A 103 -0.07 -6.57 7.80
C LYS A 103 -0.23 -6.80 9.30
N SER A 104 0.77 -7.35 9.96
CA SER A 104 0.71 -7.62 11.41
C SER A 104 0.58 -6.34 12.26
N LYS A 105 1.34 -5.28 11.98
CA LYS A 105 1.30 -4.04 12.77
C LYS A 105 -0.07 -3.35 12.70
N ILE A 106 -0.68 -3.34 11.52
CA ILE A 106 -1.99 -2.72 11.33
C ILE A 106 -3.09 -3.64 11.87
N SER A 107 -2.99 -4.96 11.68
CA SER A 107 -4.01 -5.89 12.19
C SER A 107 -4.04 -6.00 13.71
N ASN A 108 -2.92 -5.80 14.40
CA ASN A 108 -2.88 -5.80 15.87
C ASN A 108 -3.50 -4.55 16.51
N LYS A 109 -4.02 -3.62 15.71
CA LYS A 109 -4.53 -2.32 16.14
C LYS A 109 -6.06 -2.39 16.20
N PRO A 110 -6.71 -1.86 17.26
CA PRO A 110 -8.17 -1.87 17.37
C PRO A 110 -8.80 -1.01 16.27
N ASN A 111 -10.02 -1.32 15.85
CA ASN A 111 -10.77 -0.47 14.93
C ASN A 111 -11.91 0.26 15.68
N ARG A 112 -12.59 1.16 14.96
CA ARG A 112 -13.64 2.01 15.52
C ARG A 112 -14.80 1.25 16.18
N PHE A 113 -15.00 -0.02 15.86
CA PHE A 113 -16.03 -0.86 16.48
C PHE A 113 -15.51 -1.65 17.68
N THR A 114 -14.20 -1.76 17.86
CA THR A 114 -13.59 -2.64 18.87
C THR A 114 -13.02 -1.93 20.10
N ARG A 115 -13.14 -0.60 20.16
CA ARG A 115 -12.51 0.21 21.21
C ARG A 115 -13.19 0.05 22.59
N ASN A 116 -14.48 -0.23 22.63
CA ASN A 116 -15.31 -0.10 23.86
C ASN A 116 -15.92 -1.43 24.35
N THR A 117 -15.45 -2.57 23.84
CA THR A 117 -16.14 -3.86 24.00
C THR A 117 -15.16 -4.96 24.39
N SER A 118 -15.44 -5.63 25.50
CA SER A 118 -14.53 -6.53 26.21
C SER A 118 -14.51 -7.99 25.69
N GLN A 119 -15.14 -8.30 24.55
CA GLN A 119 -15.28 -9.67 24.08
C GLN A 119 -15.11 -9.80 22.56
N ASN A 120 -14.30 -10.79 22.15
CA ASN A 120 -14.21 -11.43 20.83
C ASN A 120 -14.60 -10.57 19.62
N MET A 121 -13.75 -9.61 19.25
CA MET A 121 -13.94 -8.90 18.00
C MET A 121 -12.78 -9.10 17.05
N GLU A 122 -13.16 -9.08 15.78
CA GLU A 122 -12.25 -9.19 14.65
C GLU A 122 -11.21 -8.05 14.69
N PRO A 123 -9.92 -8.39 14.60
CA PRO A 123 -8.86 -7.39 14.46
C PRO A 123 -9.04 -6.57 13.18
N THR A 124 -8.34 -5.44 13.08
CA THR A 124 -8.30 -4.69 11.82
C THR A 124 -7.80 -5.61 10.70
N LYS A 125 -8.59 -5.81 9.65
CA LYS A 125 -8.23 -6.62 8.49
C LYS A 125 -7.43 -5.76 7.52
N VAL A 126 -6.35 -6.31 6.98
CA VAL A 126 -5.54 -5.67 5.95
C VAL A 126 -5.67 -6.46 4.67
N ARG A 127 -6.20 -5.83 3.64
CA ARG A 127 -6.26 -6.38 2.27
C ARG A 127 -5.28 -5.59 1.42
N MET A 128 -4.51 -6.31 0.61
CA MET A 128 -3.53 -5.71 -0.28
C MET A 128 -3.76 -6.29 -1.67
N ALA A 129 -3.82 -5.43 -2.68
CA ALA A 129 -4.00 -5.80 -4.07
C ALA A 129 -3.10 -4.97 -4.99
N VAL A 130 -2.76 -5.54 -6.13
CA VAL A 130 -2.09 -4.86 -7.25
C VAL A 130 -3.04 -4.84 -8.43
N ILE A 131 -3.23 -3.67 -9.02
CA ILE A 131 -3.86 -3.51 -10.33
C ILE A 131 -2.74 -3.14 -11.30
N GLY A 132 -2.41 -4.11 -12.15
CA GLY A 132 -1.31 -4.06 -13.08
C GLY A 132 -1.66 -3.30 -14.36
N VAL A 133 -0.95 -2.21 -14.66
CA VAL A 133 -1.05 -1.46 -15.93
C VAL A 133 0.19 -1.81 -16.75
N ASP A 134 0.03 -2.46 -17.89
CA ASP A 134 1.15 -3.08 -18.65
C ASP A 134 2.00 -4.06 -17.84
N PHE A 135 1.41 -4.62 -16.78
CA PHE A 135 2.07 -5.53 -15.85
C PHE A 135 2.33 -6.90 -16.49
N GLN A 136 3.58 -7.34 -16.42
CA GLN A 136 3.98 -8.71 -16.74
C GLN A 136 4.41 -9.39 -15.44
N PRO A 137 3.56 -10.25 -14.84
CA PRO A 137 3.91 -10.95 -13.62
C PRO A 137 5.15 -11.80 -13.85
N VAL A 138 6.17 -11.58 -13.02
CA VAL A 138 7.31 -12.50 -12.90
C VAL A 138 7.14 -13.25 -11.60
N ASP A 139 7.15 -14.58 -11.68
CA ASP A 139 7.15 -15.45 -10.51
C ASP A 139 8.33 -15.10 -9.59
N ASN A 140 8.11 -15.15 -8.27
CA ASN A 140 9.08 -14.74 -7.25
C ASN A 140 9.51 -13.26 -7.34
N SER A 141 8.68 -12.39 -7.88
CA SER A 141 8.83 -10.94 -7.71
C SER A 141 8.38 -10.50 -6.31
N GLY A 142 8.87 -9.35 -5.85
CA GLY A 142 8.42 -8.75 -4.60
C GLY A 142 6.91 -8.48 -4.60
N PHE A 143 6.32 -8.20 -5.77
CA PHE A 143 4.87 -8.08 -5.92
C PHE A 143 4.15 -9.41 -5.68
N THR A 144 4.52 -10.46 -6.41
CA THR A 144 3.88 -11.78 -6.27
C THR A 144 4.01 -12.35 -4.86
N GLU A 145 5.14 -12.12 -4.17
CA GLU A 145 5.34 -12.61 -2.80
C GLU A 145 4.59 -11.77 -1.74
N CYS A 146 4.48 -10.46 -1.95
CA CYS A 146 3.81 -9.56 -0.99
C CYS A 146 2.27 -9.64 -1.09
N PHE A 147 1.77 -9.67 -2.33
CA PHE A 147 0.35 -9.53 -2.65
C PHE A 147 -0.31 -10.86 -3.02
N GLY A 148 0.47 -11.91 -3.31
CA GLY A 148 -0.05 -13.25 -3.61
C GLY A 148 -0.95 -13.23 -4.85
N ASN A 149 -2.12 -13.87 -4.72
CA ASN A 149 -3.10 -13.98 -5.81
C ASN A 149 -3.92 -12.69 -6.03
N ASN A 150 -3.75 -11.66 -5.21
CA ASN A 150 -4.48 -10.39 -5.35
C ASN A 150 -3.80 -9.45 -6.36
N ILE A 151 -3.39 -9.99 -7.50
CA ILE A 151 -2.76 -9.25 -8.59
C ILE A 151 -3.65 -9.43 -9.81
N VAL A 152 -4.26 -8.35 -10.27
CA VAL A 152 -5.10 -8.32 -11.47
C VAL A 152 -4.45 -7.45 -12.51
N LYS A 153 -4.63 -7.78 -13.79
CA LYS A 153 -4.19 -6.94 -14.91
C LYS A 153 -5.38 -6.11 -15.38
N ALA A 154 -5.17 -4.83 -15.63
CA ALA A 154 -6.16 -3.96 -16.24
C ALA A 154 -5.65 -3.49 -17.61
N GLU A 155 -6.52 -3.52 -18.60
CA GLU A 155 -6.24 -3.03 -19.96
C GLU A 155 -6.53 -1.53 -20.10
N ASP A 156 -7.48 -1.00 -19.32
CA ASP A 156 -7.89 0.39 -19.37
C ASP A 156 -8.39 0.93 -18.00
N GLY A 157 -8.77 2.20 -17.99
CA GLY A 157 -9.27 2.87 -16.78
C GLY A 157 -10.61 2.34 -16.27
N ASP A 158 -11.46 1.79 -17.13
CA ASP A 158 -12.76 1.23 -16.72
C ASP A 158 -12.56 -0.09 -15.97
N GLU A 159 -11.59 -0.90 -16.38
CA GLU A 159 -11.19 -2.09 -15.64
C GLU A 159 -10.57 -1.75 -14.29
N ILE A 160 -9.68 -0.76 -14.22
CA ILE A 160 -9.13 -0.27 -12.94
C ILE A 160 -10.28 0.12 -12.00
N TYR A 161 -11.25 0.89 -12.50
CA TYR A 161 -12.43 1.29 -11.72
C TYR A 161 -13.22 0.09 -11.20
N LYS A 162 -13.52 -0.90 -12.06
CA LYS A 162 -14.22 -2.13 -11.67
C LYS A 162 -13.47 -2.91 -10.59
N TYR A 163 -12.16 -3.04 -10.70
CA TYR A 163 -11.37 -3.76 -9.70
C TYR A 163 -11.34 -3.03 -8.35
N ILE A 164 -11.17 -1.71 -8.35
CA ILE A 164 -11.26 -0.91 -7.12
C ILE A 164 -12.64 -1.09 -6.48
N LEU A 165 -13.71 -1.02 -7.27
CA LEU A 165 -15.06 -1.26 -6.77
C LEU A 165 -15.24 -2.66 -6.19
N ASN A 166 -14.72 -3.71 -6.83
CA ASN A 166 -14.82 -5.07 -6.30
C ASN A 166 -14.07 -5.21 -4.97
N LEU A 167 -12.88 -4.61 -4.86
CA LEU A 167 -12.11 -4.63 -3.62
C LEU A 167 -12.87 -3.95 -2.47
N ILE A 168 -13.51 -2.81 -2.73
CA ILE A 168 -14.32 -2.06 -1.74
C ILE A 168 -15.71 -2.69 -1.52
N ASN A 169 -16.31 -3.34 -2.52
CA ASN A 169 -17.62 -3.97 -2.36
C ASN A 169 -17.52 -5.32 -1.66
N GLU A 170 -16.40 -6.03 -1.77
CA GLU A 170 -16.09 -7.16 -0.87
C GLU A 170 -16.05 -6.70 0.61
N GLU A 171 -15.68 -5.45 0.91
CA GLU A 171 -15.81 -4.85 2.26
C GLU A 171 -17.29 -4.62 2.64
N SER A 172 -18.13 -4.22 1.68
CA SER A 172 -19.56 -3.96 1.93
C SER A 172 -20.41 -5.25 2.04
N GLY A 173 -20.01 -6.33 1.36
CA GLY A 173 -20.70 -7.62 1.35
C GLY A 173 -20.53 -8.42 2.64
N SER A 174 -19.44 -8.21 3.39
CA SER A 174 -19.20 -8.84 4.69
C SER A 174 -20.05 -8.24 5.83
N LEU A 175 -20.84 -7.19 5.58
CA LEU A 175 -21.76 -6.58 6.57
C LEU A 175 -23.11 -7.31 6.69
N ARG A 176 -23.28 -8.48 6.07
CA ARG A 176 -24.42 -9.40 6.31
C ARG A 176 -23.95 -10.85 6.28
N GLY A 177 -23.72 -11.40 7.47
CA GLY A 177 -23.47 -12.81 7.74
C GLY A 177 -23.56 -13.08 9.23
#